data_AF-A0A6G2KIP2-F1
#
_entry.id   AF-A0A6G2KIP2-F1
#
_cell.length_a   1.000
_cell.length_b   1.000
_cell.length_c   1.000
_cell.angle_alpha   90.00
_cell.angle_beta   90.00
_cell.angle_gamma   90.00
#
_symmetry.space_group_name_H-M   'P 1'
#
loop_
_entity.id
_entity.type
_entity.pdbx_description
1 polymer ?
#
loop_
_entity_poly.entity_id
_entity_poly.type
_entity_poly.pdbx_seq_one_letter_code
_entity_poly.pdbx_strand_id
1 'polypeptide(L)'
;MVQAVFRYYGISPWEVEVLYGYFRSHFDVVQDEIEPDDVDFVSKLSLHIPVAFSEEFFAWFDFRRWEKVKSLFKEIKRRRGSGNALKINLIFIGEPSITFTMDSEDRQWFDNSVEKMDFVLELLPYHLDREKIPPGTTNISYRFDSRTIRWRLHRAIADKEYMFRGDGWAPIEE
;
A
#
# COMPACT_ATOMS: atom_id res chain seq x y z
N MET A 1 7.03 -20.45 7.37
CA MET A 1 6.80 -19.33 6.44
C MET A 1 5.82 -18.38 7.09
N VAL A 2 6.00 -17.08 6.91
CA VAL A 2 5.07 -16.07 7.42
C VAL A 2 3.88 -15.95 6.46
N GLN A 3 2.72 -15.55 6.98
CA GLN A 3 1.46 -15.56 6.23
C GLN A 3 1.13 -14.18 5.64
N ALA A 4 0.97 -14.12 4.32
CA ALA A 4 0.43 -12.95 3.63
C ALA A 4 -1.06 -13.12 3.37
N VAL A 5 -1.84 -12.06 3.55
CA VAL A 5 -3.31 -12.10 3.35
C VAL A 5 -3.70 -11.19 2.20
N PHE A 6 -4.39 -11.75 1.21
CA PHE A 6 -4.94 -11.04 0.07
C PHE A 6 -6.44 -10.89 0.31
N ARG A 7 -6.86 -9.70 0.75
CA ARG A 7 -8.26 -9.40 1.00
C ARG A 7 -8.82 -8.55 -0.13
N TYR A 8 -9.86 -9.01 -0.83
CA TYR A 8 -10.30 -8.35 -2.06
C TYR A 8 -11.78 -8.53 -2.39
N TYR A 9 -12.30 -7.64 -3.24
CA TYR A 9 -13.59 -7.78 -3.93
C TYR A 9 -13.49 -7.12 -5.32
N GLY A 10 -14.25 -7.63 -6.31
CA GLY A 10 -14.24 -7.10 -7.68
C GLY A 10 -12.90 -7.30 -8.43
N ILE A 11 -12.06 -8.22 -7.95
CA ILE A 11 -10.81 -8.64 -8.59
C ILE A 11 -11.04 -9.99 -9.24
N SER A 12 -10.63 -10.15 -10.50
CA SER A 12 -10.90 -11.39 -11.23
C SER A 12 -10.04 -12.54 -10.67
N PRO A 13 -10.53 -13.79 -10.70
CA PRO A 13 -9.75 -14.94 -10.21
C PRO A 13 -8.37 -15.09 -10.87
N TRP A 14 -8.25 -14.72 -12.16
CA TRP A 14 -6.97 -14.75 -12.86
C TRP A 14 -5.98 -13.70 -12.32
N GLU A 15 -6.44 -12.49 -11.99
CA GLU A 15 -5.58 -11.44 -11.40
C GLU A 15 -5.06 -11.89 -10.03
N VAL A 16 -5.92 -12.50 -9.22
CA VAL A 16 -5.55 -13.04 -7.90
C VAL A 16 -4.56 -14.19 -8.03
N GLU A 17 -4.78 -15.13 -8.97
CA GLU A 17 -3.88 -16.27 -9.18
C GLU A 17 -2.49 -15.83 -9.67
N VAL A 18 -2.41 -14.84 -10.56
CA VAL A 18 -1.11 -14.28 -10.99
C VAL A 18 -0.38 -13.65 -9.81
N LEU A 19 -1.09 -12.89 -8.96
CA LEU A 19 -0.52 -12.30 -7.76
C LEU A 19 -0.06 -13.37 -6.76
N TYR A 20 -0.88 -14.40 -6.54
CA TYR A 20 -0.55 -15.56 -5.72
C TYR A 20 0.74 -16.23 -6.22
N GLY A 21 0.86 -16.43 -7.53
CA GLY A 21 2.06 -16.97 -8.17
C GLY A 21 3.34 -16.19 -7.86
N TYR A 22 3.25 -14.86 -7.68
CA TYR A 22 4.38 -14.04 -7.25
C TYR A 22 4.71 -14.27 -5.77
N PHE A 23 3.72 -14.25 -4.87
CA PHE A 23 3.97 -14.27 -3.43
C PHE A 23 4.21 -15.67 -2.83
N ARG A 24 3.58 -16.73 -3.37
CA ARG A 24 3.59 -18.10 -2.80
C ARG A 24 4.97 -18.73 -2.60
N SER A 25 5.98 -18.19 -3.28
CA SER A 25 7.36 -18.68 -3.16
C SER A 25 8.06 -18.21 -1.87
N HIS A 26 7.53 -17.15 -1.25
CA HIS A 26 8.14 -16.45 -0.10
C HIS A 26 7.20 -16.41 1.11
N PHE A 27 5.89 -16.49 0.85
CA PHE A 27 4.83 -16.41 1.86
C PHE A 27 3.88 -17.61 1.75
N ASP A 28 3.29 -17.98 2.88
CA ASP A 28 2.03 -18.72 2.89
C ASP A 28 0.90 -17.72 2.58
N VAL A 29 0.18 -17.88 1.48
CA VAL A 29 -0.76 -16.86 1.01
C VAL A 29 -2.19 -17.32 1.28
N VAL A 30 -2.91 -16.55 2.11
CA VAL A 30 -4.34 -16.68 2.33
C VAL A 30 -5.09 -15.71 1.43
N GLN A 31 -6.04 -16.22 0.66
CA GLN A 31 -6.93 -15.42 -0.18
C GLN A 31 -8.28 -15.30 0.53
N ASP A 32 -8.76 -14.08 0.71
CA ASP A 32 -9.99 -13.72 1.41
C ASP A 32 -10.84 -12.82 0.51
N GLU A 33 -11.73 -13.43 -0.28
CA GLU A 33 -12.72 -12.70 -1.05
C GLU A 33 -13.84 -12.24 -0.13
N ILE A 34 -14.12 -10.94 -0.13
CA ILE A 34 -15.08 -10.31 0.78
C ILE A 34 -16.22 -9.63 0.02
N GLU A 35 -17.29 -9.33 0.75
CA GLU A 35 -18.28 -8.36 0.28
C GLU A 35 -17.66 -6.95 0.16
N PRO A 36 -18.16 -6.11 -0.76
CA PRO A 36 -17.73 -4.72 -0.87
C PRO A 36 -17.85 -3.98 0.45
N ASP A 37 -16.72 -3.45 0.94
CA ASP A 37 -16.61 -2.72 2.21
C ASP A 37 -16.16 -1.25 2.02
N ASP A 38 -16.03 -0.81 0.77
CA ASP A 38 -15.72 0.57 0.39
C ASP A 38 -16.66 0.98 -0.75
N VAL A 39 -17.69 1.75 -0.41
CA VAL A 39 -18.78 2.14 -1.32
C VAL A 39 -18.31 3.05 -2.45
N ASP A 40 -17.16 3.71 -2.28
CA ASP A 40 -16.63 4.63 -3.27
C ASP A 40 -15.94 3.89 -4.41
N PHE A 41 -15.58 2.60 -4.25
CA PHE A 41 -14.78 1.83 -5.20
C PHE A 41 -15.47 0.55 -5.69
N VAL A 42 -15.42 0.33 -7.01
CA VAL A 42 -15.98 -0.87 -7.66
C VAL A 42 -15.18 -2.13 -7.34
N SER A 43 -13.87 -2.00 -7.13
CA SER A 43 -13.00 -3.10 -6.72
C SER A 43 -11.90 -2.64 -5.77
N LYS A 44 -11.55 -3.52 -4.84
CA LYS A 44 -10.47 -3.29 -3.87
C LYS A 44 -9.58 -4.51 -3.74
N LEU A 45 -8.28 -4.27 -3.63
CA LEU A 45 -7.27 -5.27 -3.28
C LEU A 45 -6.44 -4.75 -2.10
N SER A 46 -6.43 -5.48 -0.99
CA SER A 46 -5.60 -5.18 0.17
C SER A 46 -4.63 -6.32 0.41
N LEU A 47 -3.33 -6.04 0.31
CA LEU A 47 -2.26 -7.01 0.55
C LEU A 47 -1.65 -6.75 1.91
N HIS A 48 -1.87 -7.66 2.86
CA HIS A 48 -1.20 -7.67 4.15
C HIS A 48 0.07 -8.51 4.02
N ILE A 49 1.21 -7.83 4.02
CA ILE A 49 2.53 -8.41 3.82
C ILE A 49 3.19 -8.48 5.20
N PRO A 50 3.47 -9.67 5.75
CA PRO A 50 3.85 -9.88 7.16
C PRO A 50 5.34 -9.55 7.44
N VAL A 51 5.89 -8.57 6.73
CA VAL A 51 7.25 -8.06 6.89
C VAL A 51 7.24 -6.55 6.67
N ALA A 52 8.23 -5.87 7.24
CA ALA A 52 8.38 -4.44 7.10
C ALA A 52 8.72 -4.04 5.64
N PHE A 53 8.31 -2.83 5.26
CA PHE A 53 8.77 -2.22 4.01
C PHE A 53 10.22 -1.74 4.21
N SER A 54 11.19 -2.53 3.78
CA SER A 54 12.61 -2.29 4.03
C SER A 54 13.51 -2.84 2.93
N GLU A 55 14.80 -2.46 2.93
CA GLU A 55 15.78 -3.01 1.98
C GLU A 55 15.88 -4.54 2.06
N GLU A 56 15.76 -5.11 3.27
CA GLU A 56 15.77 -6.56 3.48
C GLU A 56 14.59 -7.24 2.79
N PHE A 57 13.41 -6.64 2.81
CA PHE A 57 12.27 -7.15 2.05
C PHE A 57 12.59 -7.20 0.56
N PHE A 58 13.16 -6.15 -0.03
CA PHE A 58 13.46 -6.12 -1.47
C PHE A 58 14.59 -7.06 -1.87
N ALA A 59 15.61 -7.19 -1.02
CA ALA A 59 16.69 -8.14 -1.22
C ALA A 59 16.18 -9.59 -1.19
N TRP A 60 15.27 -9.90 -0.25
CA TRP A 60 14.70 -11.23 -0.08
C TRP A 60 13.60 -11.55 -1.10
N PHE A 61 12.68 -10.62 -1.36
CA PHE A 61 11.54 -10.80 -2.27
C PHE A 61 11.91 -10.69 -3.75
N ASP A 62 13.13 -10.21 -4.06
CA ASP A 62 13.67 -9.94 -5.40
C ASP A 62 12.97 -8.77 -6.13
N PHE A 63 13.75 -7.73 -6.45
CA PHE A 63 13.31 -6.57 -7.21
C PHE A 63 12.62 -6.95 -8.53
N ARG A 64 13.11 -7.97 -9.24
CA ARG A 64 12.49 -8.38 -10.51
C ARG A 64 11.08 -8.94 -10.31
N ARG A 65 10.84 -9.63 -9.19
CA ARG A 65 9.50 -10.10 -8.84
C ARG A 65 8.61 -8.95 -8.40
N TRP A 66 9.14 -8.01 -7.63
CA TRP A 66 8.41 -6.80 -7.26
C TRP A 66 7.94 -5.99 -8.47
N GLU A 67 8.80 -5.81 -9.48
CA GLU A 67 8.41 -5.16 -10.74
C GLU A 67 7.23 -5.85 -11.45
N LYS A 68 7.12 -7.18 -11.34
CA LYS A 68 5.97 -7.94 -11.88
C LYS A 68 4.70 -7.69 -11.08
N VAL A 69 4.80 -7.55 -9.76
CA VAL A 69 3.67 -7.18 -8.89
C VAL A 69 3.18 -5.78 -9.27
N LYS A 70 4.09 -4.79 -9.36
CA LYS A 70 3.78 -3.43 -9.82
C LYS A 70 3.15 -3.42 -11.23
N SER A 71 3.70 -4.21 -12.15
CA SER A 71 3.17 -4.34 -13.50
C SER A 71 1.75 -4.91 -13.54
N LEU A 72 1.46 -5.89 -12.67
CA LEU A 72 0.11 -6.42 -12.52
C LEU A 72 -0.87 -5.33 -12.04
N PHE A 73 -0.51 -4.53 -11.02
CA PHE A 73 -1.37 -3.45 -10.54
C PHE A 73 -1.74 -2.45 -11.65
N LYS A 74 -0.75 -2.03 -12.45
CA LYS A 74 -0.98 -1.15 -13.61
C LYS A 74 -1.86 -1.80 -14.67
N GLU A 75 -1.70 -3.10 -14.92
CA GLU A 75 -2.52 -3.85 -15.88
C GLU A 75 -3.98 -3.98 -15.41
N ILE A 76 -4.20 -4.26 -14.11
CA ILE A 76 -5.52 -4.30 -13.48
C ILE A 76 -6.23 -2.95 -13.65
N LYS A 77 -5.53 -1.83 -13.37
CA LYS A 77 -6.05 -0.47 -13.57
C LYS A 77 -6.33 -0.19 -15.06
N ARG A 78 -5.41 -0.54 -15.95
CA ARG A 78 -5.54 -0.31 -17.40
C ARG A 78 -6.81 -0.96 -17.97
N ARG A 79 -7.13 -2.19 -17.55
CA ARG A 79 -8.32 -2.92 -18.01
C ARG A 79 -9.63 -2.33 -17.48
N ARG A 80 -9.58 -1.69 -16.30
CA ARG A 80 -10.74 -1.10 -15.63
C ARG A 80 -11.01 0.35 -16.06
N GLY A 81 -10.01 1.06 -16.58
CA GLY A 81 -10.16 2.45 -17.04
C GLY A 81 -10.02 3.49 -15.93
N SER A 82 -10.65 4.65 -16.12
CA SER A 82 -10.62 5.78 -15.20
C SER A 82 -11.73 5.72 -14.13
N GLY A 83 -11.71 6.66 -13.19
CA GLY A 83 -12.66 6.73 -12.06
C GLY A 83 -12.29 5.77 -10.93
N ASN A 84 -13.21 5.59 -9.98
CA ASN A 84 -13.02 4.78 -8.77
C ASN A 84 -13.10 3.26 -9.02
N ALA A 85 -12.57 2.81 -10.16
CA ALA A 85 -12.70 1.42 -10.56
C ALA A 85 -11.83 0.47 -9.73
N LEU A 86 -10.74 0.96 -9.13
CA LEU A 86 -9.77 0.15 -8.39
C LEU A 86 -9.11 0.95 -7.26
N LYS A 87 -9.10 0.35 -6.07
CA LYS A 87 -8.26 0.76 -4.94
C LYS A 87 -7.31 -0.36 -4.55
N ILE A 88 -6.03 -0.06 -4.38
CA ILE A 88 -5.04 -1.01 -3.87
C ILE A 88 -4.46 -0.47 -2.57
N ASN A 89 -4.49 -1.28 -1.51
CA ASN A 89 -3.75 -1.04 -0.28
C ASN A 89 -2.63 -2.05 -0.14
N LEU A 90 -1.40 -1.59 0.09
CA LEU A 90 -0.28 -2.43 0.48
C LEU A 90 0.05 -2.14 1.94
N ILE A 91 -0.12 -3.13 2.79
CA ILE A 91 0.09 -3.03 4.23
C ILE A 91 1.29 -3.89 4.59
N PHE A 92 2.40 -3.26 4.91
CA PHE A 92 3.62 -3.91 5.39
C PHE A 92 3.62 -3.91 6.91
N ILE A 93 3.66 -5.09 7.52
CA ILE A 93 3.62 -5.26 8.96
C ILE A 93 5.02 -5.06 9.54
N GLY A 94 5.18 -4.03 10.36
CA GLY A 94 6.44 -3.65 10.99
C GLY A 94 6.22 -2.77 12.22
N GLU A 95 7.28 -2.10 12.66
CA GLU A 95 7.26 -1.20 13.83
C GLU A 95 7.71 0.22 13.44
N PRO A 96 6.79 1.10 12.99
CA PRO A 96 5.35 0.89 12.78
C PRO A 96 5.04 0.15 11.46
N SER A 97 3.80 -0.31 11.33
CA SER A 97 3.30 -0.82 10.04
C SER A 97 3.15 0.33 9.04
N ILE A 98 3.33 0.04 7.76
CA ILE A 98 3.26 1.05 6.69
C ILE A 98 2.16 0.67 5.71
N THR A 99 1.29 1.63 5.42
CA THR A 99 0.20 1.47 4.45
C THR A 99 0.39 2.41 3.26
N PHE A 100 0.44 1.85 2.05
CA PHE A 100 0.35 2.62 0.80
C PHE A 100 -1.03 2.46 0.19
N THR A 101 -1.74 3.56 -0.01
CA THR A 101 -3.05 3.55 -0.70
C THR A 101 -2.92 4.15 -2.10
N MET A 102 -3.22 3.33 -3.11
CA MET A 102 -3.30 3.71 -4.51
C MET A 102 -4.77 3.70 -4.93
N ASP A 103 -5.35 4.89 -5.00
CA ASP A 103 -6.79 5.11 -5.20
C ASP A 103 -7.07 6.16 -6.29
N SER A 104 -6.06 6.51 -7.10
CA SER A 104 -6.22 7.55 -8.11
C SER A 104 -7.19 7.13 -9.22
N GLU A 105 -8.13 8.02 -9.50
CA GLU A 105 -9.07 7.88 -10.62
C GLU A 105 -8.35 7.91 -11.98
N ASP A 106 -7.35 8.78 -12.10
CA ASP A 106 -6.57 8.96 -13.30
C ASP A 106 -5.50 7.86 -13.43
N ARG A 107 -5.42 7.27 -14.62
CA ARG A 107 -4.49 6.16 -14.88
C ARG A 107 -3.03 6.60 -14.79
N GLN A 108 -2.69 7.77 -15.29
CA GLN A 108 -1.30 8.25 -15.26
C GLN A 108 -0.87 8.49 -13.80
N TRP A 109 -1.74 9.04 -12.96
CA TRP A 109 -1.44 9.22 -11.54
C TRP A 109 -1.40 7.90 -10.76
N PHE A 110 -2.27 6.96 -11.09
CA PHE A 110 -2.20 5.60 -10.55
C PHE A 110 -0.87 4.93 -10.91
N ASP A 111 -0.50 4.90 -12.19
CA ASP A 111 0.75 4.28 -12.67
C ASP A 111 1.97 4.95 -12.01
N ASN A 112 1.99 6.28 -11.89
CA ASN A 112 3.04 7.00 -11.18
C ASN A 112 3.13 6.65 -9.69
N SER A 113 1.98 6.46 -9.01
CA SER A 113 1.98 6.05 -7.60
C SER A 113 2.59 4.67 -7.41
N VAL A 114 2.29 3.74 -8.31
CA VAL A 114 2.87 2.39 -8.31
C VAL A 114 4.38 2.44 -8.52
N GLU A 115 4.85 3.19 -9.53
CA GLU A 115 6.29 3.26 -9.86
C GLU A 115 7.12 3.92 -8.76
N LYS A 116 6.56 4.92 -8.08
CA LYS A 116 7.34 5.79 -7.19
C LYS A 116 7.33 5.37 -5.73
N MET A 117 6.66 4.28 -5.35
CA MET A 117 6.58 3.89 -3.93
C MET A 117 7.94 3.48 -3.35
N ASP A 118 8.81 2.88 -4.16
CA ASP A 118 10.10 2.37 -3.70
C ASP A 118 11.02 3.50 -3.21
N PHE A 119 10.88 4.72 -3.75
CA PHE A 119 11.60 5.92 -3.27
C PHE A 119 11.31 6.26 -1.81
N VAL A 120 10.21 5.76 -1.24
CA VAL A 120 9.91 5.98 0.18
C VAL A 120 10.91 5.29 1.08
N LEU A 121 11.57 4.20 0.64
CA LEU A 121 12.63 3.51 1.39
C LEU A 121 13.71 4.49 1.87
N GLU A 122 14.19 5.33 0.97
CA GLU A 122 15.24 6.32 1.25
C GLU A 122 14.80 7.38 2.26
N LEU A 123 13.49 7.57 2.42
CA LEU A 123 12.90 8.58 3.32
C LEU A 123 12.49 7.99 4.67
N LEU A 124 12.43 6.67 4.82
CA LEU A 124 11.99 6.02 6.06
C LEU A 124 12.78 6.46 7.30
N PRO A 125 14.12 6.59 7.28
CA PRO A 125 14.87 7.02 8.47
C PRO A 125 14.42 8.39 9.00
N TYR A 126 13.97 9.27 8.11
CA TYR A 126 13.50 10.60 8.47
C TYR A 126 12.00 10.63 8.81
N HIS A 127 11.20 9.84 8.10
CA HIS A 127 9.75 9.78 8.29
C HIS A 127 9.33 8.99 9.53
N LEU A 128 10.11 7.97 9.91
CA LEU A 128 9.84 7.08 11.05
C LEU A 128 10.65 7.46 12.30
N ASP A 129 11.28 8.63 12.28
CA ASP A 129 11.99 9.18 13.43
C ASP A 129 11.02 9.28 14.62
N ARG A 130 11.35 8.59 15.72
CA ARG A 130 10.50 8.48 16.92
C ARG A 130 10.24 9.83 17.57
N GLU A 131 11.09 10.82 17.36
CA GLU A 131 10.90 12.18 17.86
C GLU A 131 9.93 12.99 17.00
N LYS A 132 9.66 12.56 15.76
CA LYS A 132 8.85 13.28 14.77
C LYS A 132 7.47 12.69 14.55
N ILE A 133 7.26 11.42 14.91
CA ILE A 133 5.95 10.75 14.80
C ILE A 133 5.23 10.75 16.15
N PRO A 134 3.88 10.64 16.17
CA PRO A 134 3.14 10.52 17.42
C PRO A 134 3.64 9.35 18.28
N PRO A 135 3.81 9.51 19.60
CA PRO A 135 4.23 8.43 20.48
C PRO A 135 3.27 7.24 20.41
N GLY A 136 3.82 6.02 20.35
CA GLY A 136 3.00 4.80 20.26
C GLY A 136 2.35 4.56 18.89
N THR A 137 2.83 5.23 17.83
CA THR A 137 2.36 4.96 16.47
C THR A 137 2.51 3.49 16.08
N THR A 138 1.40 2.87 15.69
CA THR A 138 1.33 1.46 15.23
C THR A 138 1.22 1.35 13.72
N ASN A 139 0.68 2.38 13.04
CA ASN A 139 0.56 2.42 11.58
C ASN A 139 0.82 3.83 11.05
N ILE A 140 1.56 3.94 9.95
CA ILE A 140 1.72 5.15 9.14
C ILE A 140 1.19 4.88 7.73
N SER A 141 0.23 5.69 7.32
CA SER A 141 -0.34 5.69 5.98
C SER A 141 0.30 6.75 5.11
N TYR A 142 0.69 6.35 3.91
CA TYR A 142 1.14 7.23 2.83
C TYR A 142 0.04 7.39 1.80
N ARG A 143 -0.01 8.59 1.19
CA ARG A 143 -0.84 8.89 0.02
C ARG A 143 0.03 9.48 -1.08
N PHE A 144 -0.28 9.16 -2.33
CA PHE A 144 0.39 9.77 -3.47
C PHE A 144 -0.16 11.17 -3.74
N ASP A 145 0.72 12.17 -3.78
CA ASP A 145 0.39 13.54 -4.18
C ASP A 145 0.75 13.74 -5.65
N SER A 146 -0.26 13.83 -6.51
CA SER A 146 -0.10 14.03 -7.95
C SER A 146 0.47 15.40 -8.32
N ARG A 147 0.36 16.41 -7.45
CA ARG A 147 0.92 17.76 -7.70
C ARG A 147 2.43 17.76 -7.58
N THR A 148 2.97 17.05 -6.59
CA THR A 148 4.42 16.93 -6.38
C THR A 148 5.02 15.63 -6.92
N ILE A 149 4.16 14.72 -7.41
CA ILE A 149 4.52 13.41 -7.98
C ILE A 149 5.38 12.60 -6.99
N ARG A 150 4.93 12.55 -5.74
CA ARG A 150 5.62 11.91 -4.60
C ARG A 150 4.63 11.28 -3.63
N TRP A 151 5.05 10.22 -2.97
CA TRP A 151 4.37 9.71 -1.78
C TRP A 151 4.64 10.63 -0.58
N ARG A 152 3.59 10.93 0.19
CA ARG A 152 3.65 11.79 1.36
C ARG A 152 3.04 11.08 2.57
N LEU A 153 3.56 11.40 3.75
CA LEU A 153 2.88 11.09 5.00
C LEU A 153 1.46 11.65 4.95
N HIS A 154 0.50 10.85 5.37
CA HIS A 154 -0.90 11.21 5.30
C HIS A 154 -1.58 11.05 6.65
N ARG A 155 -1.53 9.84 7.22
CA ARG A 155 -2.15 9.52 8.51
C ARG A 155 -1.26 8.65 9.37
N ALA A 156 -1.42 8.75 10.68
CA ALA A 156 -0.80 7.85 11.64
C ALA A 156 -1.85 7.39 12.65
N ILE A 157 -1.75 6.13 13.07
CA ILE A 157 -2.60 5.54 14.11
C ILE A 157 -1.71 5.28 15.33
N ALA A 158 -2.08 5.85 16.47
CA ALA A 158 -1.42 5.64 17.76
C ALA A 158 -2.48 5.39 18.84
N ASP A 159 -2.51 6.18 19.91
CA ASP A 159 -3.63 6.27 20.86
C ASP A 159 -4.91 6.81 20.21
N LYS A 160 -4.74 7.67 19.19
CA LYS A 160 -5.79 8.21 18.32
C LYS A 160 -5.26 8.34 16.89
N GLU A 161 -6.12 8.79 15.97
CA GLU A 161 -5.73 9.06 14.58
C GLU A 161 -5.14 10.47 14.44
N TYR A 162 -4.03 10.57 13.72
CA TYR A 162 -3.34 11.81 13.39
C TYR A 162 -3.31 12.00 11.89
N MET A 163 -3.39 13.26 11.46
CA MET A 163 -3.20 13.67 10.07
C MET A 163 -1.90 14.47 9.94
N PHE A 164 -1.11 14.15 8.93
CA PHE A 164 0.09 14.93 8.62
C PHE A 164 -0.32 16.21 7.90
N ARG A 165 0.05 17.38 8.45
CA ARG A 165 -0.26 18.70 7.89
C ARG A 165 0.98 19.59 7.97
N GLY A 166 1.35 20.17 6.83
CA GLY A 166 2.56 20.98 6.74
C GLY A 166 3.80 20.13 7.02
N ASP A 167 4.41 20.35 8.17
CA ASP A 167 5.63 19.69 8.66
C ASP A 167 5.40 18.85 9.93
N GLY A 168 4.15 18.68 10.38
CA GLY A 168 3.86 17.97 11.64
C GLY A 168 2.57 17.14 11.64
N TRP A 169 2.37 16.42 12.73
CA TRP A 169 1.19 15.61 12.99
C TRP A 169 0.20 16.34 13.87
N ALA A 170 -1.06 16.42 13.44
CA ALA A 170 -2.15 16.96 14.24
C ALA A 170 -3.19 15.85 14.49
N PRO A 171 -3.76 15.73 15.70
CA PRO A 171 -4.84 14.79 15.95
C PRO A 171 -6.05 15.13 15.07
N ILE A 172 -6.75 14.11 14.58
CA ILE A 172 -8.06 14.28 13.96
C ILE A 172 -9.05 14.34 15.12
N GLU A 173 -9.65 15.51 15.35
CA GLU A 173 -10.77 15.64 16.29
C GLU A 173 -11.99 14.92 15.70
N GLU A 174 -12.65 14.09 16.53
CA GLU A 174 -13.95 13.46 16.22
C GLU A 174 -15.08 14.49 16.21
#